data_AF-A0A7X9JH03-F1
#
_entry.id   AF-A0A7X9JH03-F1
#
_cell.length_a   1.000
_cell.length_b   1.000
_cell.length_c   1.000
_cell.angle_alpha   90.00
_cell.angle_beta   90.00
_cell.angle_gamma   90.00
#
_symmetry.space_group_name_H-M   'P 1'
#
loop_
_entity.id
_entity.type
_entity.pdbx_description
1 polymer ?
#
loop_
_entity_poly.entity_id
_entity_poly.type
_entity_poly.pdbx_seq_one_letter_code
_entity_poly.pdbx_strand_id
1 'polypeptide(L)'
;MRLIHWENSLKKDSIPEREKLETINSFFNQQMVFVNDTDLYGVKDYWATPVEFISRGAGDCEDFAIAKYFSLKIMGVDEAKLRIAYVKALRQNIFHMVMLYYSDPAAEPLVLDNLVDSIRSASERRDLLPIFTFNGAGLWLAHDRRQGKLAGKSSRLTAWNDLLQRMAGTGI
;
A
#
# COMPACT_ATOMS: atom_id res chain seq x y z
N MET A 1 11.42 -19.61 4.45
CA MET A 1 11.71 -18.53 3.47
C MET A 1 10.51 -17.58 3.43
N ARG A 2 10.73 -16.25 3.41
CA ARG A 2 9.65 -15.23 3.49
C ARG A 2 8.56 -15.41 2.41
N LEU A 3 8.97 -15.75 1.18
CA LEU A 3 8.05 -15.94 0.06
C LEU A 3 7.00 -17.04 0.34
N ILE A 4 7.43 -18.19 0.88
CA ILE A 4 6.52 -19.28 1.25
C ILE A 4 5.55 -18.84 2.36
N HIS A 5 6.01 -18.03 3.32
CA HIS A 5 5.14 -17.53 4.39
C HIS A 5 4.09 -16.55 3.83
N TRP A 6 4.49 -15.70 2.89
CA TRP A 6 3.58 -14.82 2.15
C TRP A 6 2.54 -15.63 1.35
N GLU A 7 2.97 -16.57 0.51
CA GLU A 7 2.07 -17.44 -0.26
C GLU A 7 1.06 -18.18 0.63
N ASN A 8 1.50 -18.67 1.79
CA ASN A 8 0.62 -19.31 2.76
C ASN A 8 -0.37 -18.34 3.41
N SER A 9 0.00 -17.06 3.58
CA SER A 9 -0.94 -16.03 4.03
C SER A 9 -2.02 -15.74 2.98
N LEU A 10 -1.65 -15.74 1.69
CA LEU A 10 -2.57 -15.49 0.58
C LEU A 10 -3.63 -16.60 0.41
N LYS A 11 -3.29 -17.85 0.77
CA LYS A 11 -4.22 -18.99 0.74
C LYS A 11 -5.40 -18.87 1.72
N LYS A 12 -5.35 -17.92 2.67
CA LYS A 12 -6.45 -17.64 3.59
C LYS A 12 -7.44 -16.63 2.99
N ASP A 13 -7.89 -16.89 1.76
CA ASP A 13 -8.76 -15.98 0.99
C ASP A 13 -10.24 -16.00 1.45
N SER A 14 -10.64 -17.02 2.20
CA SER A 14 -12.04 -17.23 2.61
C SER A 14 -12.37 -16.64 3.99
N ILE A 15 -11.42 -15.94 4.63
CA ILE A 15 -11.62 -15.28 5.93
C ILE A 15 -12.28 -13.90 5.75
N PRO A 16 -12.89 -13.32 6.80
CA PRO A 16 -13.44 -11.96 6.74
C PRO A 16 -12.40 -10.92 6.29
N GLU A 17 -12.84 -9.90 5.52
CA GLU A 17 -11.92 -8.88 4.99
C GLU A 17 -11.07 -8.22 6.09
N ARG A 18 -11.65 -7.96 7.27
CA ARG A 18 -10.93 -7.42 8.42
C ARG A 18 -9.73 -8.29 8.84
N GLU A 19 -9.90 -9.60 8.87
CA GLU A 19 -8.82 -10.53 9.22
C GLU A 19 -7.74 -10.60 8.12
N LYS A 20 -8.13 -10.44 6.84
CA LYS A 20 -7.17 -10.30 5.74
C LYS A 20 -6.30 -9.06 5.94
N LEU A 21 -6.90 -7.92 6.26
CA LEU A 21 -6.18 -6.66 6.51
C LEU A 21 -5.16 -6.84 7.63
N GLU A 22 -5.56 -7.44 8.76
CA GLU A 22 -4.69 -7.66 9.91
C GLU A 22 -3.54 -8.63 9.59
N THR A 23 -3.85 -9.74 8.91
CA THR A 23 -2.86 -10.74 8.48
C THR A 23 -1.79 -10.11 7.61
N ILE A 24 -2.21 -9.36 6.58
CA ILE A 24 -1.30 -8.74 5.61
C ILE A 24 -0.53 -7.58 6.24
N ASN A 25 -1.17 -6.73 7.03
CA ASN A 25 -0.48 -5.63 7.70
C ASN A 25 0.61 -6.14 8.64
N SER A 26 0.28 -7.13 9.48
CA SER A 26 1.20 -7.74 10.43
C SER A 26 2.34 -8.46 9.73
N PHE A 27 2.06 -9.21 8.65
CA PHE A 27 3.09 -9.92 7.90
C PHE A 27 4.17 -8.95 7.40
N PHE A 28 3.81 -7.90 6.66
CA PHE A 28 4.82 -7.01 6.09
C PHE A 28 5.57 -6.22 7.16
N ASN A 29 4.85 -5.70 8.17
CA ASN A 29 5.50 -4.92 9.24
C ASN A 29 6.48 -5.74 10.08
N GLN A 30 6.27 -7.05 10.23
CA GLN A 30 7.17 -7.91 11.00
C GLN A 30 8.29 -8.54 10.17
N GLN A 31 8.03 -8.82 8.89
CA GLN A 31 8.95 -9.61 8.06
C GLN A 31 9.91 -8.76 7.22
N MET A 32 9.63 -7.46 7.08
CA MET A 32 10.40 -6.54 6.24
C MET A 32 11.08 -5.45 7.06
N VAL A 33 12.30 -5.10 6.67
CA VAL A 33 13.05 -4.01 7.29
C VAL A 33 12.85 -2.73 6.49
N PHE A 34 12.57 -1.63 7.16
CA PHE A 34 12.52 -0.32 6.49
C PHE A 34 13.94 0.12 6.10
N VAL A 35 14.18 0.34 4.80
CA VAL A 35 15.45 0.84 4.24
C VAL A 35 15.13 1.72 3.05
N ASN A 36 15.75 2.90 2.96
CA ASN A 36 15.55 3.81 1.82
C ASN A 36 16.10 3.21 0.52
N ASP A 37 15.48 3.55 -0.61
CA ASP A 37 15.88 3.04 -1.92
C ASP A 37 17.32 3.31 -2.32
N THR A 38 17.86 4.48 -1.94
CA THR A 38 19.24 4.82 -2.29
C THR A 38 20.23 3.84 -1.68
N ASP A 39 19.95 3.33 -0.48
CA ASP A 39 20.81 2.36 0.21
C ASP A 39 20.54 0.94 -0.30
N LEU A 40 19.29 0.62 -0.65
CA LEU A 40 18.87 -0.73 -1.03
C LEU A 40 19.06 -1.06 -2.53
N TYR A 41 18.68 -0.14 -3.39
CA TYR A 41 18.65 -0.28 -4.85
C TYR A 41 19.68 0.61 -5.57
N GLY A 42 20.29 1.58 -4.88
CA GLY A 42 21.26 2.51 -5.47
C GLY A 42 20.63 3.61 -6.33
N VAL A 43 19.30 3.71 -6.32
CA VAL A 43 18.50 4.69 -7.05
C VAL A 43 17.47 5.31 -6.10
N LYS A 44 16.86 6.43 -6.49
CA LYS A 44 15.78 7.05 -5.70
C LYS A 44 14.42 6.63 -6.26
N ASP A 45 13.43 6.55 -5.37
CA ASP A 45 12.01 6.34 -5.68
C ASP A 45 11.75 5.10 -6.57
N TYR A 46 12.38 3.97 -6.22
CA TYR A 46 12.22 2.68 -6.87
C TYR A 46 11.09 1.89 -6.24
N TRP A 47 9.94 1.85 -6.91
CA TRP A 47 8.78 1.13 -6.42
C TRP A 47 8.92 -0.37 -6.67
N ALA A 48 9.25 -1.15 -5.65
CA ALA A 48 9.42 -2.59 -5.78
C ALA A 48 8.09 -3.32 -6.00
N THR A 49 8.11 -4.36 -6.84
CA THR A 49 7.03 -5.33 -6.92
C THR A 49 6.96 -6.13 -5.60
N PRO A 50 5.81 -6.74 -5.25
CA PRO A 50 5.71 -7.55 -4.04
C PRO A 50 6.78 -8.66 -3.96
N VAL A 51 7.11 -9.30 -5.08
CA VAL A 51 8.12 -10.36 -5.13
C VAL A 51 9.52 -9.82 -4.90
N GLU A 52 9.89 -8.69 -5.52
CA GLU A 52 11.20 -8.05 -5.29
C GLU A 52 11.35 -7.63 -3.83
N PHE A 53 10.34 -6.95 -3.28
CA PHE A 53 10.33 -6.48 -1.90
C PHE A 53 10.49 -7.64 -0.90
N ILE A 54 9.70 -8.71 -1.06
CA ILE A 54 9.79 -9.90 -0.19
C ILE A 54 11.14 -10.62 -0.32
N SER A 55 11.67 -10.70 -1.55
CA SER A 55 12.95 -11.33 -1.83
C SER A 55 14.10 -10.59 -1.15
N ARG A 56 14.11 -9.25 -1.28
CA ARG A 56 15.07 -8.37 -0.58
C ARG A 56 14.89 -8.43 0.93
N GLY A 57 13.64 -8.53 1.41
CA GLY A 57 13.32 -8.46 2.84
C GLY A 57 13.43 -7.07 3.42
N ALA A 58 13.52 -6.06 2.56
CA ALA A 58 13.66 -4.66 2.92
C ALA A 58 13.14 -3.78 1.79
N GLY A 59 12.79 -2.54 2.11
CA GLY A 59 12.23 -1.53 1.22
C GLY A 59 11.70 -0.34 2.04
N ASP A 60 11.18 0.68 1.38
CA ASP A 60 10.69 1.89 2.05
C ASP A 60 9.14 2.00 2.01
N CYS A 61 8.57 3.17 2.28
CA CYS A 61 7.15 3.27 2.62
C CYS A 61 6.22 2.85 1.49
N GLU A 62 6.58 3.11 0.24
CA GLU A 62 5.81 2.71 -0.92
C GLU A 62 5.74 1.19 -1.07
N ASP A 63 6.87 0.51 -0.88
CA ASP A 63 6.99 -0.93 -1.06
C ASP A 63 6.05 -1.66 -0.11
N PHE A 64 5.99 -1.20 1.15
CA PHE A 64 5.03 -1.72 2.12
C PHE A 64 3.58 -1.49 1.67
N ALA A 65 3.22 -0.29 1.21
CA ALA A 65 1.85 0.03 0.81
C ALA A 65 1.43 -0.76 -0.44
N ILE A 66 2.32 -0.87 -1.43
CA ILE A 66 2.14 -1.58 -2.69
C ILE A 66 1.99 -3.09 -2.43
N ALA A 67 2.88 -3.68 -1.62
CA ALA A 67 2.84 -5.09 -1.33
C ALA A 67 1.57 -5.48 -0.56
N LYS A 68 1.12 -4.64 0.39
CA LYS A 68 -0.17 -4.81 1.08
C LYS A 68 -1.34 -4.73 0.10
N TYR A 69 -1.34 -3.74 -0.80
CA TYR A 69 -2.37 -3.54 -1.82
C TYR A 69 -2.54 -4.77 -2.71
N PHE A 70 -1.45 -5.25 -3.33
CA PHE A 70 -1.52 -6.39 -4.23
C PHE A 70 -1.84 -7.69 -3.49
N SER A 71 -1.33 -7.88 -2.27
CA SER A 71 -1.66 -9.06 -1.47
C SER A 71 -3.16 -9.16 -1.19
N LEU A 72 -3.80 -8.05 -0.79
CA LEU A 72 -5.24 -8.03 -0.51
C LEU A 72 -6.08 -8.20 -1.77
N LYS A 73 -5.64 -7.61 -2.90
CA LYS A 73 -6.25 -7.84 -4.20
C LYS A 73 -6.20 -9.32 -4.60
N ILE A 74 -5.05 -9.98 -4.43
CA ILE A 74 -4.89 -11.43 -4.69
C ILE A 74 -5.80 -12.25 -3.77
N MET A 75 -5.94 -11.85 -2.51
CA MET A 75 -6.88 -12.47 -1.56
C MET A 75 -8.37 -12.15 -1.86
N GLY A 76 -8.68 -11.52 -2.99
CA GLY A 76 -10.05 -11.28 -3.45
C GLY A 76 -10.75 -10.07 -2.83
N VAL A 77 -10.03 -9.16 -2.18
CA VAL A 77 -10.62 -7.87 -1.78
C VAL A 77 -10.80 -7.02 -3.03
N ASP A 78 -12.02 -6.49 -3.23
CA ASP A 78 -12.35 -5.66 -4.38
C ASP A 78 -11.42 -4.45 -4.49
N GLU A 79 -10.84 -4.23 -5.68
CA GLU A 79 -9.96 -3.09 -5.96
C GLU A 79 -10.63 -1.74 -5.70
N ALA A 80 -11.96 -1.63 -5.84
CA ALA A 80 -12.70 -0.41 -5.54
C ALA A 80 -12.61 -0.03 -4.04
N LYS A 81 -12.34 -1.00 -3.16
CA LYS A 81 -12.15 -0.80 -1.71
C LYS A 81 -10.71 -0.45 -1.34
N LEU A 82 -9.76 -0.63 -2.26
CA LEU A 82 -8.34 -0.50 -1.98
C LEU A 82 -7.77 0.75 -2.66
N ARG A 83 -7.06 1.57 -1.90
CA ARG A 83 -6.29 2.71 -2.43
C ARG A 83 -4.95 2.79 -1.74
N ILE A 84 -3.95 3.30 -2.44
CA ILE A 84 -2.69 3.76 -1.87
C ILE A 84 -2.78 5.27 -1.69
N ALA A 85 -2.29 5.79 -0.58
CA ALA A 85 -2.33 7.21 -0.26
C ALA A 85 -0.92 7.77 -0.08
N TYR A 86 -0.61 8.81 -0.85
CA TYR A 86 0.56 9.65 -0.63
C TYR A 86 0.18 10.75 0.36
N VAL A 87 0.91 10.82 1.47
CA VAL A 87 0.58 11.66 2.62
C VAL A 87 1.82 12.39 3.12
N LYS A 88 1.62 13.44 3.93
CA LYS A 88 2.68 13.99 4.78
C LYS A 88 2.53 13.43 6.20
N ALA A 89 3.52 12.69 6.66
CA ALA A 89 3.60 12.22 8.04
C ALA A 89 4.12 13.37 8.92
N LEU A 90 3.22 14.00 9.67
CA LEU A 90 3.47 15.26 10.38
C LEU A 90 4.44 15.09 11.55
N ARG A 91 4.45 13.93 12.22
CA ARG A 91 5.35 13.66 13.36
C ARG A 91 6.80 13.53 12.93
N GLN A 92 7.04 12.87 11.81
CA GLN A 92 8.37 12.68 11.23
C GLN A 92 8.77 13.83 10.30
N ASN A 93 7.79 14.63 9.87
CA ASN A 93 7.92 15.69 8.88
C ASN A 93 8.52 15.19 7.55
N ILE A 94 8.04 14.04 7.08
CA ILE A 94 8.42 13.42 5.81
C ILE A 94 7.18 13.18 4.94
N PHE A 95 7.40 13.02 3.64
CA PHE A 95 6.41 12.37 2.79
C PHE A 95 6.41 10.87 3.06
N HIS A 96 5.24 10.26 2.95
CA HIS A 96 5.02 8.88 3.34
C HIS A 96 3.92 8.25 2.47
N MET A 97 3.88 6.92 2.40
CA MET A 97 2.86 6.19 1.66
C MET A 97 2.21 5.12 2.54
N VAL A 98 0.88 5.03 2.47
CA VAL A 98 0.08 4.06 3.26
C VAL A 98 -0.97 3.38 2.39
N MET A 99 -1.47 2.23 2.82
CA MET A 99 -2.58 1.53 2.17
C MET A 99 -3.89 1.88 2.90
N LEU A 100 -4.92 2.25 2.13
CA LEU A 100 -6.26 2.56 2.60
C LEU A 100 -7.25 1.49 2.16
N TYR A 101 -8.06 1.05 3.11
CA TYR A 101 -9.21 0.17 2.86
C TYR A 101 -10.52 0.89 3.18
N TYR A 102 -11.48 0.81 2.28
CA TYR A 102 -12.83 1.33 2.41
C TYR A 102 -13.82 0.16 2.47
N SER A 103 -14.60 0.01 3.54
CA SER A 103 -15.62 -1.05 3.61
C SER A 103 -16.70 -0.89 2.54
N ASP A 104 -17.02 0.36 2.22
CA ASP A 104 -17.87 0.80 1.13
C ASP A 104 -17.38 2.17 0.62
N PRO A 105 -17.81 2.64 -0.57
CA PRO A 105 -17.29 3.89 -1.16
C PRO A 105 -17.48 5.14 -0.31
N ALA A 106 -18.46 5.17 0.61
CA ALA A 106 -18.77 6.32 1.46
C ALA A 106 -18.15 6.21 2.87
N ALA A 107 -17.66 5.04 3.25
CA ALA A 107 -17.04 4.80 4.52
C ALA A 107 -15.77 5.63 4.74
N GLU A 108 -15.50 5.90 6.02
CA GLU A 108 -14.19 6.33 6.44
C GLU A 108 -13.18 5.18 6.25
N PRO A 109 -12.00 5.44 5.64
CA PRO A 109 -11.05 4.37 5.40
C PRO A 109 -10.29 3.97 6.66
N LEU A 110 -9.94 2.69 6.70
CA LEU A 110 -8.90 2.16 7.58
C LEU A 110 -7.52 2.38 6.95
N VAL A 111 -6.55 2.70 7.78
CA VAL A 111 -5.15 2.97 7.40
C VAL A 111 -4.28 1.80 7.81
N LEU A 112 -3.61 1.19 6.84
CA LEU A 112 -2.56 0.20 7.02
C LEU A 112 -1.21 0.87 6.74
N ASP A 113 -0.39 0.97 7.77
CA ASP A 113 0.85 1.75 7.79
C ASP A 113 2.02 0.86 8.26
N ASN A 114 3.24 1.19 7.85
CA ASN A 114 4.47 0.57 8.35
C ASN A 114 5.11 1.35 9.51
N LEU A 115 4.69 2.60 9.78
CA LEU A 115 5.12 3.37 10.95
C LEU A 115 4.32 3.02 12.22
N VAL A 116 3.10 2.49 12.05
CA VAL A 116 2.19 2.14 13.15
C VAL A 116 1.49 0.83 12.81
N ASP A 117 1.71 -0.21 13.63
CA ASP A 117 1.19 -1.56 13.39
C ASP A 117 -0.33 -1.69 13.54
N SER A 118 -0.94 -0.90 14.42
CA SER A 118 -2.39 -0.95 14.63
C SER A 118 -3.13 -0.33 13.45
N ILE A 119 -4.08 -1.06 12.87
CA ILE A 119 -4.99 -0.56 11.84
C ILE A 119 -6.01 0.36 12.50
N ARG A 120 -6.02 1.63 12.08
CA ARG A 120 -6.89 2.68 12.64
C ARG A 120 -7.67 3.39 11.54
N SER A 121 -8.78 4.03 11.91
CA SER A 121 -9.51 4.90 10.99
C SER A 121 -8.68 6.15 10.63
N ALA A 122 -8.99 6.78 9.50
CA ALA A 122 -8.29 7.99 9.06
C ALA A 122 -8.38 9.15 10.07
N SER A 123 -9.50 9.33 10.77
CA SER A 123 -9.72 10.38 11.77
C SER A 123 -8.90 10.17 13.04
N GLU A 124 -8.54 8.93 13.36
CA GLU A 124 -7.61 8.59 14.44
C GLU A 124 -6.14 8.84 14.04
N ARG A 125 -5.83 8.91 12.74
CA ARG A 125 -4.50 9.17 12.18
C ARG A 125 -4.27 10.64 11.84
N ARG A 126 -4.48 11.51 12.85
CA ARG A 126 -4.25 12.98 12.74
C ARG A 126 -2.80 13.36 12.45
N ASP A 127 -1.88 12.41 12.58
CA ASP A 127 -0.48 12.54 12.20
C ASP A 127 -0.25 12.40 10.69
N LEU A 128 -1.24 12.00 9.90
CA LEU A 128 -1.14 11.89 8.44
C LEU A 128 -2.00 12.96 7.76
N LEU A 129 -1.37 13.78 6.92
CA LEU A 129 -2.07 14.74 6.07
C LEU A 129 -2.14 14.19 4.63
N PRO A 130 -3.33 13.78 4.13
CA PRO A 130 -3.43 13.21 2.80
C PRO A 130 -3.21 14.25 1.70
N ILE A 131 -2.48 13.87 0.66
CA ILE A 131 -2.20 14.72 -0.51
C ILE A 131 -2.96 14.17 -1.72
N PHE A 132 -2.79 12.89 -2.02
CA PHE A 132 -3.59 12.20 -3.04
C PHE A 132 -3.69 10.70 -2.75
N THR A 133 -4.65 10.05 -3.39
CA THR A 133 -4.83 8.60 -3.34
C THR A 133 -4.98 8.03 -4.74
N PHE A 134 -4.59 6.78 -4.96
CA PHE A 134 -4.70 6.11 -6.25
C PHE A 134 -4.86 4.60 -6.10
N ASN A 135 -5.27 3.93 -7.16
CA ASN A 135 -5.22 2.48 -7.30
C ASN A 135 -4.97 2.13 -8.78
N GLY A 136 -5.14 0.86 -9.19
CA GLY A 136 -4.95 0.47 -10.60
C GLY A 136 -5.91 1.18 -11.55
N ALA A 137 -7.10 1.59 -11.09
CA ALA A 137 -8.13 2.23 -11.92
C ALA A 137 -8.07 3.77 -11.97
N GLY A 138 -7.65 4.46 -10.91
CA GLY A 138 -7.80 5.91 -10.82
C GLY A 138 -6.86 6.64 -9.87
N LEU A 139 -6.87 7.98 -9.95
CA LEU A 139 -6.13 8.92 -9.12
C LEU A 139 -7.07 10.02 -8.61
N TRP A 140 -7.09 10.24 -7.30
CA TRP A 140 -7.93 11.23 -6.62
C TRP A 140 -7.07 12.18 -5.79
N LEU A 141 -7.18 13.48 -6.02
CA LEU A 141 -6.51 14.49 -5.20
C LEU A 141 -7.30 14.73 -3.92
N ALA A 142 -6.61 14.83 -2.78
CA ALA A 142 -7.26 15.21 -1.53
C ALA A 142 -7.74 16.68 -1.66
N HIS A 143 -9.06 16.89 -1.62
CA HIS A 143 -9.66 18.21 -1.44
C HIS A 143 -10.57 18.12 -0.21
N ASP A 144 -10.45 19.07 0.71
CA ASP A 144 -11.30 19.26 1.91
C ASP A 144 -12.09 18.04 2.41
N ARG A 145 -11.41 17.16 3.18
CA ARG A 145 -11.97 16.15 4.11
C ARG A 145 -13.07 15.17 3.60
N ARG A 146 -13.55 15.29 2.37
CA ARG A 146 -14.52 14.41 1.73
C ARG A 146 -13.92 13.90 0.43
N GLN A 147 -14.20 12.63 0.13
CA GLN A 147 -13.71 11.86 -1.03
C GLN A 147 -13.07 12.72 -2.12
N GLY A 148 -11.75 12.60 -2.24
CA GLY A 148 -10.95 13.44 -3.13
C GLY A 148 -11.51 13.54 -4.55
N LYS A 149 -11.29 14.67 -5.22
CA LYS A 149 -11.76 14.87 -6.60
C LYS A 149 -10.96 13.95 -7.52
N LEU A 150 -11.67 13.17 -8.36
CA LEU A 150 -11.03 12.39 -9.44
C LEU A 150 -10.20 13.35 -10.28
N ALA A 151 -8.89 13.14 -10.25
CA ALA A 151 -7.93 14.01 -10.92
C ALA A 151 -7.39 13.40 -12.21
N GLY A 152 -7.61 12.09 -12.41
CA GLY A 152 -7.31 11.39 -13.65
C GLY A 152 -7.11 9.89 -13.46
N LYS A 153 -6.41 9.28 -14.41
CA LYS A 153 -5.96 7.89 -14.35
C LYS A 153 -4.67 7.79 -13.53
N SER A 154 -4.49 6.68 -12.82
CA SER A 154 -3.24 6.36 -12.10
C SER A 154 -2.05 6.22 -13.04
N SER A 155 -2.28 5.99 -14.33
CA SER A 155 -1.26 5.95 -15.38
C SER A 155 -0.48 7.26 -15.57
N ARG A 156 -0.80 8.32 -14.83
CA ARG A 156 0.03 9.53 -14.75
C ARG A 156 1.23 9.38 -13.81
N LEU A 157 1.23 8.35 -12.95
CA LEU A 157 2.33 8.03 -12.05
C LEU A 157 3.31 7.12 -12.78
N THR A 158 4.45 7.68 -13.21
CA THR A 158 5.46 6.93 -13.98
C THR A 158 5.99 5.71 -13.22
N ALA A 159 6.28 5.85 -11.93
CA ALA A 159 6.74 4.74 -11.08
C ALA A 159 5.71 3.60 -10.97
N TRP A 160 4.42 3.95 -10.90
CA TRP A 160 3.34 2.96 -10.92
C TRP A 160 3.27 2.20 -12.25
N ASN A 161 3.42 2.88 -13.38
CA ASN A 161 3.41 2.23 -14.69
C ASN A 161 4.63 1.32 -14.87
N ASP A 162 5.81 1.76 -14.46
CA ASP A 162 7.03 0.95 -14.50
C ASP A 162 6.85 -0.34 -13.68
N LEU A 163 6.35 -0.20 -12.45
CA LEU A 163 6.02 -1.34 -11.60
C LEU A 163 5.04 -2.30 -12.30
N LEU A 164 3.95 -1.81 -12.87
CA LEU A 164 2.97 -2.65 -13.57
C LEU A 164 3.57 -3.37 -14.78
N GLN A 165 4.48 -2.71 -15.53
CA GLN A 165 5.21 -3.35 -16.63
C GLN A 165 6.12 -4.47 -16.15
N ARG A 166 6.84 -4.25 -15.04
CA ARG A 166 7.69 -5.29 -14.44
C ARG A 166 6.87 -6.46 -13.89
N MET A 167 5.71 -6.21 -13.28
CA MET A 167 4.80 -7.28 -12.86
C MET A 167 4.31 -8.11 -14.06
N ALA A 168 3.88 -7.47 -15.15
CA ALA A 168 3.43 -8.15 -16.36
C ALA A 168 4.52 -9.03 -17.00
N GLY A 169 5.78 -8.59 -16.93
CA GLY A 169 6.93 -9.38 -17.40
C GLY A 169 7.25 -10.61 -16.55
N THR A 170 6.78 -10.67 -15.29
CA THR A 170 7.01 -11.77 -14.35
C THR A 170 5.92 -12.86 -14.35
N GLY A 171 4.86 -12.71 -15.14
CA GLY A 171 3.82 -13.73 -15.30
C GLY A 171 2.82 -13.84 -14.13
N ILE A 172 2.67 -12.76 -13.36
CA ILE A 172 1.63 -12.59 -12.31
C ILE A 172 0.61 -11.57 -12.79
#